data_AF-A0A8I2G581-F1
#
_entry.id   AF-A0A8I2G581-F1
#
_cell.length_a   1.000
_cell.length_b   1.000
_cell.length_c   1.000
_cell.angle_alpha   90.00
_cell.angle_beta   90.00
_cell.angle_gamma   90.00
#
_symmetry.space_group_name_H-M   'P 1'
#
loop_
_entity.id
_entity.type
_entity.pdbx_description
1 polymer ?
#
loop_
_entity_poly.entity_id
_entity_poly.type
_entity_poly.pdbx_seq_one_letter_code
_entity_poly.pdbx_strand_id
1 'polypeptide(L)'
;MRKKEYRDILKRTLVILSVLLVIPLIYIFDRIKWKSDTDYLGIFIIAFGVIVLFIANRLGAETFRTEHDDNAFEYLLTLPISKAAIILKKLLPRLVLITPPVICYEVMMLLSKKIQVGGFVVSDFFIFRVEYFPLFVIFLLLFSFFTSLFGKKNFMGLLTIAALVVFALTGFALKILLEIPDVYLIQEHLAGLSFLISFFIVDLIIGPVFWVVFKKFDVKSLERHGEKFVLMALVPLILVSMAAIFILLTSNHAAGTV
;
A
#
# COMPACT_ATOMS: atom_id res chain seq x y z
N MET A 1 -2.25 -20.49 20.24
CA MET A 1 -1.84 -19.94 18.92
C MET A 1 -1.79 -18.42 18.88
N ARG A 2 -2.87 -17.67 19.13
CA ARG A 2 -2.93 -16.20 18.94
C ARG A 2 -1.78 -15.40 19.55
N LYS A 3 -1.36 -15.70 20.79
CA LYS A 3 -0.26 -14.97 21.47
C LYS A 3 1.10 -15.14 20.78
N LYS A 4 1.37 -16.33 20.22
CA LYS A 4 2.64 -16.61 19.51
C LYS A 4 2.68 -15.85 18.19
N GLU A 5 1.63 -15.95 17.39
CA GLU A 5 1.52 -15.25 16.11
C GLU A 5 1.66 -13.73 16.29
N TYR A 6 0.94 -13.15 17.27
CA TYR A 6 1.05 -11.73 17.57
C TYR A 6 2.48 -11.31 17.95
N ARG A 7 3.15 -12.07 18.82
CA ARG A 7 4.53 -11.80 19.24
C ARG A 7 5.51 -11.88 18.07
N ASP A 8 5.35 -12.88 17.21
CA ASP A 8 6.25 -13.09 16.08
C ASP A 8 6.07 -11.98 15.03
N ILE A 9 4.83 -11.55 14.77
CA ILE A 9 4.55 -10.41 13.89
C ILE A 9 5.10 -9.13 14.50
N LEU A 10 4.82 -8.85 15.77
CA LEU A 10 5.30 -7.65 16.47
C LEU A 10 6.82 -7.54 16.41
N LYS A 11 7.54 -8.64 16.68
CA LYS A 11 9.00 -8.69 16.59
C LYS A 11 9.50 -8.30 15.19
N ARG A 12 8.87 -8.83 14.13
CA ARG A 12 9.23 -8.50 12.74
C ARG A 12 8.94 -7.03 12.42
N THR A 13 7.78 -6.52 12.82
CA THR A 13 7.41 -5.12 12.64
C THR A 13 8.40 -4.19 13.34
N LEU A 14 8.79 -4.48 14.58
CA LEU A 14 9.77 -3.69 15.32
C LEU A 14 11.15 -3.69 14.66
N VAL A 15 11.59 -4.81 14.10
CA VAL A 15 12.85 -4.90 13.34
C VAL A 15 12.81 -4.04 12.07
N ILE A 16 11.67 -3.94 11.40
CA ILE A 16 11.52 -3.05 10.24
C ILE A 16 11.52 -1.59 10.69
N LEU A 17 10.78 -1.28 11.75
CA LEU A 17 10.72 0.07 12.33
C LEU A 17 12.08 0.54 12.86
N SER A 18 12.96 -0.35 13.32
CA SER A 18 14.29 0.06 13.80
C SER A 18 15.17 0.68 12.71
N VAL A 19 14.85 0.48 11.42
CA VAL A 19 15.52 1.17 10.30
C VAL A 19 15.32 2.69 10.39
N LEU A 20 14.23 3.16 10.99
CA LEU A 20 13.98 4.59 11.20
C LEU A 20 14.99 5.24 12.13
N LEU A 21 15.66 4.48 12.99
CA LEU A 21 16.71 5.00 13.87
C LEU A 21 17.92 5.54 13.08
N VAL A 22 18.06 5.17 11.81
CA VAL A 22 19.11 5.70 10.93
C VAL A 22 18.92 7.19 10.68
N ILE A 23 17.69 7.68 10.54
CA ILE A 23 17.40 9.08 10.22
C ILE A 23 17.82 10.06 11.34
N PRO A 24 17.48 9.85 12.63
CA PRO A 24 17.98 10.72 13.69
C PRO A 24 19.51 10.62 13.86
N LEU A 25 20.13 9.48 13.55
CA LEU A 25 21.59 9.37 13.53
C LEU A 25 22.22 10.24 12.42
N ILE A 26 21.64 10.23 11.23
CA ILE A 26 22.04 11.12 10.12
C ILE A 26 21.86 12.58 10.53
N TYR A 27 20.72 12.94 11.15
CA TYR A 27 20.48 14.29 11.64
C TYR A 27 21.57 14.75 12.63
N ILE A 28 21.90 13.91 13.63
CA ILE A 28 22.96 14.23 14.60
C ILE A 28 24.30 14.44 13.88
N PHE A 29 24.65 13.54 12.94
CA PHE A 29 25.90 13.65 12.18
C PHE A 29 25.96 14.92 11.35
N ASP A 30 24.87 15.27 10.66
CA ASP A 30 24.76 16.49 9.88
C ASP A 30 24.95 17.73 10.75
N ARG A 31 24.28 17.82 11.90
CA ARG A 31 24.41 18.96 12.82
C ARG A 31 25.84 19.14 13.35
N ILE A 32 26.60 18.06 13.49
CA ILE A 32 27.98 18.10 13.95
C ILE A 32 28.95 18.47 12.81
N LYS A 33 28.78 17.86 11.62
CA LYS A 33 29.78 17.95 10.54
C LYS A 33 29.44 18.94 9.43
N TRP A 34 28.21 18.90 8.92
CA TRP A 34 27.82 19.59 7.68
C TRP A 34 26.97 20.83 7.92
N LYS A 35 26.26 20.91 9.05
CA LYS A 35 25.40 22.02 9.46
C LYS A 35 24.44 22.45 8.35
N SER A 36 23.81 21.48 7.69
CA SER A 36 22.83 21.79 6.65
C SER A 36 21.52 22.32 7.27
N ASP A 37 20.81 23.16 6.53
CA ASP A 37 19.43 23.58 6.86
C ASP A 37 18.39 22.61 6.29
N THR A 38 18.73 21.31 6.22
CA THR A 38 17.83 20.30 5.67
C THR A 38 16.66 20.02 6.62
N ASP A 39 15.45 19.92 6.08
CA ASP A 39 14.25 19.51 6.84
C ASP A 39 14.24 17.99 7.09
N TYR A 40 15.02 17.56 8.10
CA TYR A 40 15.09 16.17 8.52
C TYR A 40 13.77 15.62 9.08
N LEU A 41 12.92 16.47 9.65
CA LEU A 41 11.60 16.05 10.12
C LEU A 41 10.74 15.62 8.93
N GLY A 42 10.79 16.39 7.84
CA GLY A 42 10.12 16.03 6.60
C GLY A 42 10.59 14.71 6.02
N ILE A 43 11.90 14.52 5.91
CA ILE A 43 12.50 13.26 5.44
C ILE A 43 12.06 12.09 6.33
N PHE A 44 12.07 12.29 7.66
CA PHE A 44 11.64 11.28 8.61
C PHE A 44 10.18 10.88 8.39
N ILE A 45 9.27 11.84 8.24
CA ILE A 45 7.84 11.57 8.06
C ILE A 45 7.58 10.80 6.75
N ILE A 46 8.21 11.20 5.64
CA ILE A 46 8.09 10.47 4.36
C ILE A 46 8.61 9.04 4.52
N ALA A 47 9.82 8.88 5.05
CA ALA A 47 10.43 7.57 5.23
C ALA A 47 9.59 6.68 6.16
N PHE A 48 9.01 7.28 7.20
CA PHE A 48 8.05 6.61 8.07
C PHE A 48 6.83 6.14 7.30
N GLY A 49 6.19 7.01 6.51
CA GLY A 49 5.07 6.65 5.65
C GLY A 49 5.41 5.47 4.72
N VAL A 50 6.55 5.53 4.02
CA VAL A 50 7.02 4.45 3.13
C VAL A 50 7.21 3.13 3.90
N ILE A 51 7.81 3.19 5.09
CA ILE A 51 8.00 2.02 5.94
C ILE A 51 6.66 1.44 6.39
N VAL A 52 5.67 2.26 6.73
CA VAL A 52 4.32 1.80 7.07
C VAL A 52 3.65 1.10 5.89
N LEU A 53 3.76 1.65 4.68
CA LEU A 53 3.27 0.97 3.46
C LEU A 53 3.95 -0.38 3.25
N PHE A 54 5.27 -0.44 3.45
CA PHE A 54 6.03 -1.68 3.34
C PHE A 54 5.62 -2.71 4.39
N ILE A 55 5.40 -2.29 5.65
CA ILE A 55 4.90 -3.16 6.72
C ILE A 55 3.51 -3.67 6.35
N ALA A 56 2.59 -2.82 5.87
CA ALA A 56 1.25 -3.23 5.47
C ALA A 56 1.26 -4.32 4.39
N ASN A 57 2.03 -4.10 3.32
CA ASN A 57 2.23 -5.06 2.24
C ASN A 57 2.82 -6.38 2.78
N ARG A 58 3.86 -6.30 3.62
CA ARG A 58 4.50 -7.47 4.21
C ARG A 58 3.57 -8.26 5.13
N LEU A 59 2.79 -7.59 5.97
CA LEU A 59 1.84 -8.22 6.89
C LEU A 59 0.77 -9.00 6.12
N GLY A 60 0.25 -8.43 5.04
CA GLY A 60 -0.66 -9.13 4.13
C GLY A 60 0.01 -10.32 3.46
N ALA A 61 1.19 -10.12 2.86
CA ALA A 61 1.92 -11.16 2.13
C ALA A 61 2.34 -12.36 3.01
N GLU A 62 2.64 -12.12 4.29
CA GLU A 62 3.03 -13.18 5.24
C GLU A 62 1.81 -13.87 5.90
N THR A 63 0.57 -13.61 5.45
CA THR A 63 -0.62 -14.09 6.18
C THR A 63 -0.76 -15.60 6.24
N PHE A 64 -0.49 -16.28 5.13
CA PHE A 64 -0.57 -17.73 5.04
C PHE A 64 0.78 -18.39 4.77
N ARG A 65 1.87 -17.65 4.98
CA ARG A 65 3.22 -18.12 4.65
C ARG A 65 3.58 -19.38 5.43
N THR A 66 3.32 -19.41 6.73
CA THR A 66 3.61 -20.58 7.57
C THR A 66 2.81 -21.80 7.13
N GLU A 67 1.52 -21.64 6.84
CA GLU A 67 0.69 -22.73 6.34
C GLU A 67 1.13 -23.24 4.98
N HIS A 68 1.68 -22.36 4.13
CA HIS A 68 2.26 -22.75 2.85
C HIS A 68 3.57 -23.53 3.04
N ASP A 69 4.47 -23.01 3.86
CA ASP A 69 5.77 -23.61 4.15
C ASP A 69 5.63 -25.00 4.82
N ASP A 70 4.63 -25.17 5.68
CA ASP A 70 4.36 -26.41 6.41
C ASP A 70 3.41 -27.38 5.66
N ASN A 71 2.97 -27.04 4.44
CA ASN A 71 1.89 -27.75 3.71
C ASN A 71 0.61 -27.95 4.54
N ALA A 72 0.36 -27.07 5.52
CA ALA A 72 -0.73 -27.17 6.49
C ALA A 72 -2.04 -26.50 6.02
N PHE A 73 -2.10 -26.02 4.78
CA PHE A 73 -3.30 -25.40 4.22
C PHE A 73 -4.50 -26.33 4.19
N GLU A 74 -4.30 -27.60 3.84
CA GLU A 74 -5.35 -28.61 3.84
C GLU A 74 -5.90 -28.79 5.27
N TYR A 75 -5.02 -28.81 6.27
CA TYR A 75 -5.41 -28.90 7.68
C TYR A 75 -6.17 -27.65 8.16
N LEU A 76 -5.73 -26.45 7.79
CA LEU A 76 -6.43 -25.21 8.16
C LEU A 76 -7.89 -25.22 7.68
N LEU A 77 -8.13 -25.81 6.50
CA LEU A 77 -9.44 -25.83 5.85
C LEU A 77 -10.33 -27.01 6.29
N THR A 78 -9.79 -28.05 6.93
CA THR A 78 -10.57 -29.17 7.49
C THR A 78 -11.06 -28.90 8.91
N LEU A 79 -10.58 -27.84 9.56
CA LEU A 79 -11.05 -27.42 10.87
C LEU A 79 -12.57 -27.16 10.86
N PRO A 80 -13.31 -27.51 11.92
CA PRO A 80 -14.75 -27.25 12.05
C PRO A 80 -15.03 -25.78 12.38
N ILE A 81 -14.43 -24.87 11.63
CA ILE A 81 -14.51 -23.42 11.80
C ILE A 81 -14.90 -22.82 10.46
N SER A 82 -15.78 -21.82 10.48
CA SER A 82 -16.18 -21.15 9.24
C SER A 82 -14.99 -20.48 8.55
N LYS A 83 -14.98 -20.53 7.21
CA LYS A 83 -13.96 -19.92 6.35
C LYS A 83 -13.77 -18.43 6.65
N ALA A 84 -14.86 -17.70 6.84
CA ALA A 84 -14.84 -16.31 7.25
C ALA A 84 -14.18 -16.10 8.63
N ALA A 85 -14.42 -16.99 9.60
CA ALA A 85 -13.77 -16.88 10.90
C ALA A 85 -12.27 -17.17 10.83
N ILE A 86 -11.80 -18.04 9.92
CA ILE A 86 -10.36 -18.25 9.68
C ILE A 86 -9.73 -16.96 9.12
N ILE A 87 -10.35 -16.37 8.10
CA ILE A 87 -9.89 -15.11 7.49
C ILE A 87 -9.83 -14.01 8.55
N LEU A 88 -10.91 -13.80 9.31
CA LEU A 88 -10.97 -12.78 10.35
C LEU A 88 -9.91 -13.02 11.44
N LYS A 89 -9.72 -14.27 11.87
CA LYS A 89 -8.70 -14.63 12.88
C LYS A 89 -7.28 -14.31 12.43
N LYS A 90 -7.00 -14.37 11.13
CA LYS A 90 -5.69 -14.02 10.55
C LYS A 90 -5.57 -12.53 10.23
N LEU A 91 -6.60 -11.91 9.69
CA LEU A 91 -6.57 -10.52 9.25
C LEU A 91 -6.59 -9.54 10.44
N LEU A 92 -7.45 -9.78 11.43
CA LEU A 92 -7.66 -8.89 12.57
C LEU A 92 -6.37 -8.55 13.34
N PRO A 93 -5.50 -9.50 13.76
CA PRO A 93 -4.27 -9.15 14.47
C PRO A 93 -3.31 -8.29 13.64
N ARG A 94 -3.33 -8.42 12.31
CA ARG A 94 -2.49 -7.62 11.40
C ARG A 94 -3.02 -6.20 11.28
N LEU A 95 -4.35 -6.03 11.19
CA LEU A 95 -5.01 -4.72 11.27
C LEU A 95 -4.67 -4.02 12.59
N VAL A 96 -4.83 -4.70 13.73
CA VAL A 96 -4.50 -4.15 15.05
C VAL A 96 -3.02 -3.73 15.14
N LEU A 97 -2.10 -4.48 14.53
CA LEU A 97 -0.67 -4.18 14.56
C LEU A 97 -0.27 -3.02 13.63
N ILE A 98 -0.96 -2.83 12.50
CA ILE A 98 -0.68 -1.71 11.58
C ILE A 98 -1.35 -0.41 12.03
N THR A 99 -2.40 -0.47 12.86
CA THR A 99 -3.12 0.73 13.32
C THR A 99 -2.23 1.74 14.07
N PRO A 100 -1.41 1.37 15.08
CA PRO A 100 -0.57 2.34 15.78
C PRO A 100 0.38 3.13 14.87
N PRO A 101 1.19 2.50 13.98
CA PRO A 101 2.08 3.27 13.12
C PRO A 101 1.32 4.14 12.09
N VAL A 102 0.13 3.75 11.64
CA VAL A 102 -0.73 4.60 10.81
C VAL A 102 -1.16 5.85 11.57
N ILE A 103 -1.68 5.70 12.79
CA ILE A 103 -2.09 6.83 13.64
C ILE A 103 -0.90 7.74 13.93
N CYS A 104 0.27 7.17 14.24
CA CYS A 104 1.49 7.95 14.44
C CYS A 104 1.83 8.78 13.20
N TYR A 105 1.70 8.20 12.00
CA TYR A 105 1.99 8.91 10.76
C TYR A 105 1.03 10.08 10.55
N GLU A 106 -0.27 9.86 10.74
CA GLU A 106 -1.29 10.90 10.60
C GLU A 106 -1.06 12.04 11.59
N VAL A 107 -0.79 11.72 12.86
CA VAL A 107 -0.49 12.74 13.88
C VAL A 107 0.74 13.55 13.48
N MET A 108 1.80 12.91 12.99
CA MET A 108 3.01 13.60 12.55
C MET A 108 2.76 14.51 11.34
N MET A 109 1.97 14.05 10.36
CA MET A 109 1.55 14.84 9.20
C MET A 109 0.72 16.06 9.62
N LEU A 110 -0.23 15.89 10.55
CA LEU A 110 -1.09 16.98 11.04
C LEU A 110 -0.30 18.04 11.82
N LEU A 111 0.72 17.63 12.58
CA LEU A 111 1.58 18.55 13.33
C LEU A 111 2.55 19.30 12.42
N SER A 112 2.98 18.68 11.33
CA SER A 112 3.92 19.28 10.38
C SER A 112 3.18 20.10 9.32
N LYS A 113 2.84 21.34 9.69
CA LYS A 113 1.94 22.23 8.92
C LYS A 113 2.29 22.41 7.43
N LYS A 114 3.55 22.21 7.02
CA LYS A 114 3.99 22.04 5.62
C LYS A 114 5.32 21.32 5.60
N ILE A 115 5.32 20.03 5.26
CA ILE A 115 6.57 19.30 5.03
C ILE A 115 7.06 19.61 3.62
N GLN A 116 8.22 20.26 3.51
CA GLN A 116 8.86 20.52 2.22
C GLN A 116 10.22 19.83 2.17
N VAL A 117 10.40 18.94 1.18
CA VAL A 117 11.69 18.30 0.92
C VAL A 117 12.12 18.70 -0.48
N GLY A 118 13.20 19.51 -0.57
CA GLY A 118 13.74 19.96 -1.86
C GLY A 118 12.76 20.80 -2.70
N GLY A 119 11.88 21.58 -2.06
CA GLY A 119 10.85 22.38 -2.73
C GLY A 119 9.53 21.64 -2.99
N PHE A 120 9.47 20.31 -2.78
CA PHE A 120 8.25 19.53 -2.92
C PHE A 120 7.50 19.44 -1.60
N VAL A 121 6.22 19.81 -1.59
CA VAL A 121 5.35 19.59 -0.43
C VAL A 121 4.88 18.14 -0.42
N VAL A 122 5.17 17.41 0.65
CA VAL A 122 4.86 15.96 0.76
C VAL A 122 3.37 15.67 0.73
N SER A 123 2.57 16.57 1.32
CA SER A 123 1.10 16.49 1.28
C SER A 123 0.53 16.53 -0.13
N ASP A 124 1.30 16.98 -1.12
CA ASP A 124 0.82 17.03 -2.50
C ASP A 124 0.80 15.63 -3.13
N PHE A 125 1.59 14.69 -2.60
CA PHE A 125 1.53 13.30 -3.04
C PHE A 125 0.27 12.65 -2.48
N PHE A 126 -0.66 12.30 -3.38
CA PHE A 126 -1.96 11.72 -3.03
C PHE A 126 -1.87 10.55 -2.03
N ILE A 127 -0.88 9.66 -2.20
CA ILE A 127 -0.69 8.48 -1.34
C ILE A 127 -0.39 8.88 0.11
N PHE A 128 0.29 10.01 0.32
CA PHE A 128 0.75 10.48 1.63
C PHE A 128 -0.20 11.48 2.30
N ARG A 129 -1.30 11.85 1.63
CA ARG A 129 -2.35 12.69 2.21
C ARG A 129 -3.05 11.98 3.36
N VAL A 130 -3.36 12.74 4.41
CA VAL A 130 -3.92 12.20 5.65
C VAL A 130 -5.25 11.50 5.40
N GLU A 131 -6.07 12.03 4.48
CA GLU A 131 -7.39 11.47 4.16
C GLU A 131 -7.33 10.10 3.46
N TYR A 132 -6.25 9.84 2.72
CA TYR A 132 -6.15 8.69 1.83
C TYR A 132 -5.14 7.65 2.30
N PHE A 133 -4.17 8.05 3.11
CA PHE A 133 -3.10 7.18 3.59
C PHE A 133 -3.63 5.94 4.35
N PRO A 134 -4.58 6.03 5.30
CA PRO A 134 -5.12 4.85 5.98
C PRO A 134 -5.85 3.89 5.03
N LEU A 135 -6.64 4.45 4.10
CA LEU A 135 -7.35 3.66 3.10
C LEU A 135 -6.37 2.90 2.22
N PHE A 136 -5.27 3.55 1.85
CA PHE A 136 -4.23 2.95 1.04
C PHE A 136 -3.45 1.86 1.77
N VAL A 137 -3.18 2.04 3.07
CA VAL A 137 -2.60 1.01 3.94
C VAL A 137 -3.51 -0.21 4.04
N ILE A 138 -4.82 0.00 4.23
CA ILE A 138 -5.81 -1.09 4.29
C ILE A 138 -5.86 -1.82 2.95
N PHE A 139 -5.94 -1.08 1.84
CA PHE A 139 -5.89 -1.63 0.49
C PHE A 139 -4.65 -2.51 0.29
N LEU A 140 -3.45 -2.00 0.56
CA LEU A 140 -2.22 -2.78 0.39
C LEU A 140 -2.20 -4.04 1.25
N LEU A 141 -2.70 -3.96 2.48
CA LEU A 141 -2.79 -5.10 3.37
C LEU A 141 -3.76 -6.16 2.83
N LEU A 142 -4.93 -5.76 2.35
CA LEU A 142 -5.94 -6.67 1.79
C LEU A 142 -5.48 -7.28 0.46
N PHE A 143 -4.98 -6.45 -0.45
CA PHE A 143 -4.41 -6.91 -1.71
C PHE A 143 -3.28 -7.93 -1.48
N SER A 144 -2.37 -7.63 -0.56
CA SER A 144 -1.28 -8.54 -0.21
C SER A 144 -1.76 -9.80 0.50
N PHE A 145 -2.81 -9.69 1.31
CA PHE A 145 -3.47 -10.84 1.92
C PHE A 145 -4.05 -11.77 0.85
N PHE A 146 -4.80 -11.25 -0.11
CA PHE A 146 -5.37 -12.06 -1.18
C PHE A 146 -4.29 -12.68 -2.07
N THR A 147 -3.24 -11.90 -2.38
CA THR A 147 -2.15 -12.39 -3.22
C THR A 147 -1.24 -13.41 -2.53
N SER A 148 -1.16 -13.38 -1.19
CA SER A 148 -0.37 -14.35 -0.42
C SER A 148 -0.80 -15.81 -0.62
N LEU A 149 -2.04 -16.06 -1.07
CA LEU A 149 -2.51 -17.41 -1.34
C LEU A 149 -1.91 -18.02 -2.62
N PHE A 150 -1.41 -17.23 -3.56
CA PHE A 150 -0.96 -17.74 -4.87
C PHE A 150 0.41 -18.44 -4.81
N GLY A 151 1.01 -18.63 -3.63
CA GLY A 151 2.17 -19.51 -3.38
C GLY A 151 3.52 -19.03 -3.95
N LYS A 152 3.54 -18.17 -4.97
CA LYS A 152 4.77 -17.64 -5.57
C LYS A 152 5.34 -16.50 -4.74
N LYS A 153 6.21 -16.90 -3.81
CA LYS A 153 6.77 -16.14 -2.67
C LYS A 153 7.31 -14.73 -2.97
N ASN A 154 7.69 -14.41 -4.21
CA ASN A 154 8.31 -13.11 -4.54
C ASN A 154 7.66 -12.35 -5.71
N PHE A 155 7.04 -13.02 -6.69
CA PHE A 155 6.58 -12.33 -7.90
C PHE A 155 5.40 -11.40 -7.64
N MET A 156 4.42 -11.85 -6.85
CA MET A 156 3.23 -11.04 -6.55
C MET A 156 3.55 -9.81 -5.70
N GLY A 157 4.38 -9.97 -4.67
CA GLY A 157 4.83 -8.82 -3.86
C GLY A 157 5.65 -7.82 -4.68
N LEU A 158 6.48 -8.31 -5.61
CA LEU A 158 7.22 -7.47 -6.55
C LEU A 158 6.27 -6.74 -7.51
N LEU A 159 5.20 -7.40 -7.95
CA LEU A 159 4.20 -6.84 -8.85
C LEU A 159 3.31 -5.80 -8.15
N THR A 160 2.97 -5.98 -6.86
CA THR A 160 2.34 -4.94 -6.03
C THR A 160 3.24 -3.72 -5.90
N ILE A 161 4.52 -3.93 -5.62
CA ILE A 161 5.50 -2.84 -5.50
C ILE A 161 5.74 -2.16 -6.85
N ALA A 162 5.79 -2.92 -7.95
CA ALA A 162 5.93 -2.37 -9.30
C ALA A 162 4.71 -1.53 -9.67
N ALA A 163 3.49 -1.98 -9.35
CA ALA A 163 2.28 -1.19 -9.52
C ALA A 163 2.36 0.10 -8.71
N LEU A 164 2.69 0.02 -7.42
CA LEU A 164 2.93 1.17 -6.54
C LEU A 164 3.91 2.20 -7.13
N VAL A 165 5.04 1.73 -7.66
CA VAL A 165 6.07 2.57 -8.27
C VAL A 165 5.53 3.23 -9.54
N VAL A 166 4.90 2.46 -10.44
CA VAL A 166 4.29 3.01 -11.66
C VAL A 166 3.27 4.08 -11.30
N PHE A 167 2.41 3.83 -10.31
CA PHE A 167 1.41 4.79 -9.83
C PHE A 167 2.00 6.05 -9.20
N ALA A 168 3.04 5.91 -8.37
CA ALA A 168 3.74 7.06 -7.81
C ALA A 168 4.37 7.93 -8.90
N LEU A 169 4.96 7.29 -9.93
CA LEU A 169 5.54 7.97 -11.07
C LEU A 169 4.49 8.66 -11.94
N THR A 170 3.33 8.04 -12.20
CA THR A 170 2.25 8.71 -12.96
C THR A 170 1.62 9.86 -12.19
N GLY A 171 1.41 9.72 -10.88
CA GLY A 171 0.94 10.84 -10.04
C GLY A 171 1.92 12.01 -10.05
N PHE A 172 3.22 11.72 -9.99
CA PHE A 172 4.27 12.74 -10.09
C PHE A 172 4.32 13.40 -11.48
N ALA A 173 4.24 12.62 -12.55
CA ALA A 173 4.22 13.13 -13.92
C ALA A 173 3.00 14.03 -14.17
N LEU A 174 1.82 13.65 -13.68
CA LEU A 174 0.62 14.48 -13.72
C LEU A 174 0.82 15.81 -12.99
N LYS A 175 1.43 15.80 -11.80
CA LYS A 175 1.70 17.03 -11.05
C LYS A 175 2.59 18.00 -11.85
N ILE A 176 3.63 17.49 -12.51
CA ILE A 176 4.52 18.33 -13.36
C ILE A 176 3.76 18.86 -14.57
N LEU A 177 2.97 18.02 -15.23
CA LEU A 177 2.24 18.39 -16.45
C LEU A 177 1.12 19.41 -16.22
N LEU A 178 0.57 19.46 -15.00
CA LEU A 178 -0.67 20.19 -14.73
C LEU A 178 -0.51 21.57 -14.11
N GLU A 179 0.71 22.11 -13.86
CA GLU A 179 1.04 23.39 -13.20
C GLU A 179 0.22 24.65 -13.63
N ILE A 180 -1.10 24.64 -13.45
CA ILE A 180 -2.07 25.68 -13.78
C ILE A 180 -2.80 26.06 -12.48
N PRO A 181 -2.52 27.23 -11.87
CA PRO A 181 -2.77 27.51 -10.45
C PRO A 181 -4.20 27.33 -9.92
N ASP A 182 -5.25 27.55 -10.73
CA ASP A 182 -6.60 27.81 -10.19
C ASP A 182 -7.61 26.64 -10.37
N VAL A 183 -7.30 25.63 -11.19
CA VAL A 183 -8.17 24.45 -11.39
C VAL A 183 -7.72 23.24 -10.53
N TYR A 184 -6.63 23.41 -9.78
CA TYR A 184 -5.88 22.35 -9.12
C TYR A 184 -6.67 21.55 -8.09
N LEU A 185 -7.41 22.23 -7.20
CA LEU A 185 -7.87 21.61 -5.96
C LEU A 185 -8.99 20.58 -6.19
N ILE A 186 -9.95 20.90 -7.05
CA ILE A 186 -11.06 19.98 -7.38
C ILE A 186 -10.55 18.81 -8.22
N GLN A 187 -9.66 19.07 -9.17
CA GLN A 187 -9.10 18.02 -10.03
C GLN A 187 -8.20 17.06 -9.25
N GLU A 188 -7.40 17.54 -8.30
CA GLU A 188 -6.57 16.67 -7.44
C GLU A 188 -7.43 15.73 -6.58
N HIS A 189 -8.52 16.23 -5.99
CA HIS A 189 -9.42 15.38 -5.22
C HIS A 189 -10.16 14.37 -6.09
N LEU A 190 -10.62 14.77 -7.28
CA LEU A 190 -11.27 13.85 -8.24
C LEU A 190 -10.30 12.80 -8.76
N ALA A 191 -9.08 13.19 -9.12
CA ALA A 191 -8.02 12.26 -9.51
C ALA A 191 -7.77 11.27 -8.38
N GLY A 192 -7.56 11.77 -7.17
CA GLY A 192 -7.38 10.96 -5.98
C GLY A 192 -8.51 9.96 -5.71
N LEU A 193 -9.75 10.41 -5.77
CA LEU A 193 -10.93 9.57 -5.58
C LEU A 193 -11.05 8.51 -6.69
N SER A 194 -10.77 8.88 -7.94
CA SER A 194 -10.75 7.93 -9.07
C SER A 194 -9.68 6.85 -8.89
N PHE A 195 -8.52 7.21 -8.32
CA PHE A 195 -7.47 6.26 -7.97
C PHE A 195 -7.93 5.30 -6.87
N LEU A 196 -8.52 5.80 -5.79
CA LEU A 196 -9.06 4.95 -4.72
C LEU A 196 -10.12 3.99 -5.25
N ILE A 197 -11.06 4.47 -6.07
CA ILE A 197 -12.07 3.62 -6.69
C ILE A 197 -11.41 2.52 -7.53
N SER A 198 -10.40 2.87 -8.33
CA SER A 198 -9.68 1.90 -9.16
C SER A 198 -9.01 0.81 -8.32
N PHE A 199 -8.41 1.17 -7.19
CA PHE A 199 -7.83 0.21 -6.24
C PHE A 199 -8.89 -0.69 -5.60
N PHE A 200 -10.00 -0.12 -5.13
CA PHE A 200 -11.09 -0.92 -4.56
C PHE A 200 -11.76 -1.83 -5.59
N ILE A 201 -11.83 -1.43 -6.87
CA ILE A 201 -12.32 -2.30 -7.96
C ILE A 201 -11.42 -3.53 -8.10
N VAL A 202 -10.10 -3.37 -8.00
CA VAL A 202 -9.16 -4.50 -8.09
C VAL A 202 -9.39 -5.47 -6.94
N ASP A 203 -9.51 -4.96 -5.71
CA ASP A 203 -9.85 -5.80 -4.55
C ASP A 203 -11.23 -6.45 -4.69
N LEU A 204 -12.19 -5.75 -5.32
CA LEU A 204 -13.52 -6.28 -5.60
C LEU A 204 -13.53 -7.33 -6.72
N ILE A 205 -12.53 -7.35 -7.61
CA ILE A 205 -12.34 -8.41 -8.61
C ILE A 205 -11.60 -9.60 -7.99
N ILE A 206 -10.53 -9.32 -7.24
CA ILE A 206 -9.69 -10.35 -6.62
C ILE A 206 -10.42 -11.05 -5.47
N GLY A 207 -11.19 -10.32 -4.67
CA GLY A 207 -11.90 -10.82 -3.49
C GLY A 207 -12.90 -11.96 -3.78
N PRO A 208 -13.82 -11.83 -4.77
CA PRO A 208 -14.72 -12.91 -5.16
C PRO A 208 -13.98 -14.12 -5.72
N VAL A 209 -12.91 -13.92 -6.49
CA VAL A 209 -12.11 -15.04 -7.02
C VAL A 209 -11.37 -15.74 -5.91
N PHE A 210 -10.78 -14.99 -4.99
CA PHE A 210 -10.28 -15.51 -3.73
C PHE A 210 -11.36 -16.34 -3.02
N TRP A 211 -12.59 -15.83 -2.89
CA TRP A 211 -13.66 -16.54 -2.21
C TRP A 211 -14.07 -17.83 -2.90
N VAL A 212 -14.20 -17.82 -4.23
CA VAL A 212 -14.54 -19.00 -5.04
C VAL A 212 -13.47 -20.06 -4.90
N VAL A 213 -12.20 -19.69 -4.96
CA VAL A 213 -11.11 -20.66 -4.87
C VAL A 213 -10.93 -21.17 -3.45
N PHE A 214 -11.03 -20.28 -2.45
CA PHE A 214 -11.04 -20.65 -1.04
C PHE A 214 -12.23 -21.57 -0.71
N LYS A 215 -13.35 -21.45 -1.45
CA LYS A 215 -14.50 -22.36 -1.35
C LYS A 215 -14.21 -23.73 -1.98
N LYS A 216 -13.63 -23.77 -3.18
CA LYS A 216 -13.49 -24.97 -4.05
C LYS A 216 -12.30 -25.89 -3.77
N PHE A 217 -11.43 -25.57 -2.81
CA PHE A 217 -10.43 -26.53 -2.30
C PHE A 217 -9.31 -26.93 -3.28
N ASP A 218 -8.99 -26.09 -4.28
CA ASP A 218 -7.94 -26.42 -5.24
C ASP A 218 -6.79 -25.41 -5.21
N VAL A 219 -5.87 -25.61 -4.26
CA VAL A 219 -4.65 -24.80 -4.11
C VAL A 219 -3.77 -24.92 -5.35
N LYS A 220 -3.73 -26.09 -6.00
CA LYS A 220 -2.96 -26.30 -7.23
C LYS A 220 -3.53 -25.52 -8.41
N SER A 221 -4.86 -25.47 -8.52
CA SER A 221 -5.51 -24.61 -9.52
C SER A 221 -5.29 -23.14 -9.22
N LEU A 222 -5.25 -22.75 -7.94
CA LEU A 222 -4.95 -21.38 -7.54
C LEU A 222 -3.54 -20.95 -7.96
N GLU A 223 -2.53 -21.78 -7.72
CA GLU A 223 -1.14 -21.50 -8.13
C GLU A 223 -1.01 -21.38 -9.67
N ARG A 224 -1.71 -22.23 -10.42
CA ARG A 224 -1.66 -22.23 -11.90
C ARG A 224 -2.42 -21.06 -12.52
N HIS A 225 -3.57 -20.70 -11.98
CA HIS A 225 -4.45 -19.67 -12.56
C HIS A 225 -4.26 -18.30 -11.92
N GLY A 226 -3.69 -18.23 -10.72
CA GLY A 226 -3.50 -17.01 -9.97
C GLY A 226 -2.67 -15.96 -10.68
N GLU A 227 -1.58 -16.36 -11.31
CA GLU A 227 -0.74 -15.43 -12.11
C GLU A 227 -1.52 -14.82 -13.26
N LYS A 228 -2.23 -15.67 -14.03
CA LYS A 228 -3.07 -15.21 -15.14
C LYS A 228 -4.17 -14.28 -14.64
N PHE A 229 -4.75 -14.60 -13.47
CA PHE A 229 -5.82 -13.81 -12.90
C PHE A 229 -5.33 -12.44 -12.42
N VAL A 230 -4.21 -12.38 -11.73
CA VAL A 230 -3.61 -11.10 -11.33
C VAL A 230 -3.19 -10.30 -12.55
N LEU A 231 -2.58 -10.91 -13.57
CA LEU A 231 -2.27 -10.20 -14.82
C LEU A 231 -3.54 -9.68 -15.52
N MET A 232 -4.61 -10.48 -15.55
CA MET A 232 -5.92 -10.08 -16.09
C MET A 232 -6.58 -8.95 -15.30
N ALA A 233 -6.32 -8.82 -13.99
CA ALA A 233 -6.83 -7.72 -13.18
C ALA A 233 -5.93 -6.47 -13.27
N LEU A 234 -4.61 -6.67 -13.35
CA LEU A 234 -3.62 -5.59 -13.36
C LEU A 234 -3.62 -4.82 -14.68
N VAL A 235 -3.77 -5.51 -15.82
CA VAL A 235 -3.76 -4.87 -17.14
C VAL A 235 -4.92 -3.87 -17.30
N PRO A 236 -6.19 -4.23 -17.02
CA PRO A 236 -7.29 -3.28 -17.03
C PRO A 236 -7.10 -2.13 -16.04
N LEU A 237 -6.52 -2.39 -14.86
CA LEU A 237 -6.21 -1.34 -13.89
C LEU A 237 -5.21 -0.32 -14.46
N ILE A 238 -4.14 -0.78 -15.08
CA ILE A 238 -3.16 0.08 -15.74
C ILE A 238 -3.84 0.86 -16.88
N LEU A 239 -4.67 0.22 -17.69
CA LEU A 239 -5.37 0.88 -18.78
C LEU A 239 -6.39 1.93 -18.29
N VAL A 240 -7.17 1.64 -17.26
CA VAL A 240 -8.14 2.57 -16.67
C VAL A 240 -7.42 3.76 -16.03
N SER A 241 -6.32 3.51 -15.32
CA SER A 241 -5.53 4.60 -14.74
C SER A 241 -4.88 5.47 -15.82
N MET A 242 -4.32 4.87 -16.88
CA MET A 242 -3.81 5.61 -18.05
C MET A 242 -4.92 6.40 -18.75
N ALA A 243 -6.13 5.84 -18.89
CA ALA A 243 -7.27 6.53 -19.49
C ALA A 243 -7.74 7.71 -18.63
N ALA A 244 -7.82 7.54 -17.31
CA ALA A 244 -8.16 8.62 -16.38
C ALA A 244 -7.14 9.77 -16.46
N ILE A 245 -5.84 9.43 -16.51
CA ILE A 245 -4.76 10.39 -16.74
C ILE A 245 -4.95 11.13 -18.07
N PHE A 246 -5.21 10.40 -19.15
CA PHE A 246 -5.40 10.99 -20.47
C PHE A 246 -6.60 11.94 -20.51
N ILE A 247 -7.74 11.55 -19.92
CA ILE A 247 -8.93 12.39 -19.81
C ILE A 247 -8.60 13.68 -19.06
N LEU A 248 -7.91 13.59 -17.92
CA LEU A 248 -7.49 14.76 -17.13
C LEU A 248 -6.56 15.70 -17.91
N LEU A 249 -5.63 15.15 -18.69
CA LEU A 249 -4.73 15.95 -19.55
C LEU A 249 -5.51 16.68 -20.65
N THR A 250 -6.46 15.99 -21.31
CA THR A 250 -7.24 16.59 -22.40
C THR A 250 -8.26 17.63 -21.92
N SER A 251 -8.88 17.44 -20.76
CA SER A 251 -9.84 18.41 -20.20
C SER A 251 -9.16 19.74 -19.84
N ASN A 252 -7.90 19.69 -19.41
CA ASN A 252 -7.12 20.90 -19.10
C ASN A 252 -6.67 21.65 -20.35
N HIS A 253 -6.31 20.94 -21.42
CA HIS A 253 -5.92 21.60 -22.65
C HIS A 253 -7.08 22.38 -23.29
N ALA A 254 -8.31 21.86 -23.18
CA ALA A 254 -9.53 22.54 -23.65
C ALA A 254 -9.91 23.76 -22.80
N ALA A 255 -9.56 23.77 -21.50
CA ALA A 255 -9.85 24.88 -20.60
C ALA A 255 -8.85 26.06 -20.75
N GLY A 256 -7.61 25.80 -21.17
CA GLY A 256 -6.58 26.83 -21.37
C GLY A 256 -6.60 27.56 -22.72
N THR A 257 -7.50 27.18 -23.64
CA THR A 257 -7.64 27.79 -24.98
C THR A 257 -8.77 28.82 -25.09
N VAL A 258 -9.27 29.34 -23.96
CA VAL A 258 -10.30 30.40 -23.91
C VAL A 258 -9.69 31.70 -23.40
#